data_AF-A0A973D9D4-F1
#
_entry.id   AF-A0A973D9D4-F1
#
_cell.length_a   1.000
_cell.length_b   1.000
_cell.length_c   1.000
_cell.angle_alpha   90.00
_cell.angle_beta   90.00
_cell.angle_gamma   90.00
#
_symmetry.space_group_name_H-M   'P 1'
#
loop_
_entity.id
_entity.type
_entity.pdbx_description
1 polymer ?
#
loop_
_entity_poly.entity_id
_entity_poly.type
_entity_poly.pdbx_seq_one_letter_code
_entity_poly.pdbx_strand_id
1 'polypeptide(L)'
;MTLELLFYALLGLNAVIQIVDVITTNGALSNGAYEANPIVKKMMDLLGPLWWIPKLLVAFGALYGAYLHPDPSVAVGLSAVALWYSGIVIKNYRLWKR
;
A
#
# COMPACT_ATOMS: atom_id res chain seq x y z
N MET A 1 -18.06 -2.31 -18.74
CA MET A 1 -17.02 -2.91 -17.86
C MET A 1 -17.69 -4.05 -17.11
N THR A 2 -17.17 -5.28 -17.20
CA THR A 2 -17.71 -6.43 -16.46
C THR A 2 -17.24 -6.38 -15.00
N LEU A 3 -17.95 -7.06 -14.09
CA LEU A 3 -17.60 -7.12 -12.66
C LEU A 3 -16.20 -7.72 -12.45
N GLU A 4 -15.85 -8.73 -13.25
CA GLU A 4 -14.53 -9.35 -13.24
C GLU A 4 -13.42 -8.38 -13.67
N LEU A 5 -13.65 -7.62 -14.74
CA LEU A 5 -12.66 -6.62 -15.19
C LEU A 5 -12.41 -5.57 -14.11
N LEU A 6 -13.46 -5.12 -13.41
CA LEU A 6 -13.33 -4.22 -12.26
C LEU A 6 -12.52 -4.86 -11.14
N PHE A 7 -12.77 -6.13 -10.81
CA PHE A 7 -12.03 -6.85 -9.77
C PHE A 7 -10.53 -6.91 -10.07
N TYR A 8 -10.14 -7.34 -11.27
CA TYR A 8 -8.72 -7.39 -11.66
C TYR A 8 -8.09 -6.01 -11.76
N ALA A 9 -8.83 -4.99 -12.19
CA ALA A 9 -8.37 -3.61 -12.15
C ALA A 9 -8.10 -3.12 -10.71
N LEU A 10 -8.96 -3.48 -9.75
CA LEU A 10 -8.76 -3.17 -8.34
C LEU A 10 -7.54 -3.89 -7.74
N LEU A 11 -7.28 -5.14 -8.12
CA LEU A 11 -6.07 -5.85 -7.72
C LEU A 11 -4.82 -5.14 -8.24
N GLY A 12 -4.78 -4.80 -9.54
CA GLY A 12 -3.67 -4.08 -10.15
C GLY A 12 -3.47 -2.69 -9.51
N LEU A 13 -4.55 -1.95 -9.27
CA LEU A 13 -4.50 -0.66 -8.59
C LEU A 13 -3.90 -0.78 -7.18
N ASN A 14 -4.37 -1.75 -6.40
CA ASN A 14 -3.83 -1.99 -5.06
C ASN A 14 -2.36 -2.44 -5.13
N ALA A 15 -1.95 -3.24 -6.11
CA ALA A 15 -0.54 -3.60 -6.27
C ALA A 15 0.35 -2.37 -6.48
N VAL A 16 -0.06 -1.47 -7.39
CA VAL A 16 0.67 -0.23 -7.68
C VAL A 16 0.67 0.70 -6.47
N ILE A 17 -0.47 0.86 -5.78
CA ILE A 17 -0.57 1.81 -4.67
C ILE A 17 0.35 1.45 -3.50
N GLN A 18 0.60 0.17 -3.25
CA GLN A 18 1.54 -0.28 -2.21
C GLN A 18 2.98 0.09 -2.53
N ILE A 19 3.37 0.02 -3.82
CA ILE A 19 4.70 0.46 -4.27
C ILE A 19 4.83 1.98 -4.10
N VAL A 20 3.81 2.72 -4.54
CA VAL A 20 3.79 4.19 -4.41
C VAL A 20 3.78 4.63 -2.95
N ASP A 21 3.10 3.90 -2.06
CA ASP A 21 3.13 4.12 -0.62
C ASP A 21 4.54 4.03 -0.05
N VAL A 22 5.32 2.99 -0.42
CA VAL A 22 6.72 2.86 -0.01
C VAL A 22 7.57 4.03 -0.50
N ILE A 23 7.44 4.39 -1.79
CA ILE A 23 8.21 5.48 -2.40
C ILE A 23 7.90 6.81 -1.69
N THR A 24 6.61 7.12 -1.53
CA THR A 24 6.20 8.39 -0.90
C THR A 24 6.52 8.43 0.59
N THR A 25 6.45 7.31 1.30
CA THR A 25 6.87 7.21 2.71
C THR A 25 8.36 7.52 2.85
N ASN A 26 9.21 6.88 2.05
CA ASN A 26 10.65 7.15 2.08
C ASN A 26 10.98 8.61 1.71
N GLY A 27 10.29 9.17 0.71
CA GLY A 27 10.44 10.58 0.35
C GLY A 27 9.99 11.55 1.45
N ALA A 28 8.91 11.24 2.16
CA ALA A 28 8.47 12.04 3.31
C ALA A 28 9.51 11.98 4.44
N LEU A 29 10.01 10.77 4.76
CA LEU A 29 11.01 10.56 5.80
C LEU A 29 12.33 11.26 5.47
N SER A 30 12.74 11.32 4.20
CA SER A 30 13.96 12.05 3.80
C SER A 30 13.86 13.56 4.04
N ASN A 31 12.65 14.10 4.14
CA ASN A 31 12.40 15.51 4.46
C ASN A 31 12.09 15.75 5.95
N GLY A 32 12.44 14.79 6.81
CA GLY A 32 12.28 14.93 8.26
C GLY A 32 10.86 14.64 8.78
N ALA A 33 9.99 14.04 7.97
CA ALA A 33 8.73 13.50 8.49
C ALA A 33 9.00 12.33 9.45
N TYR A 34 7.97 11.97 10.23
CA TYR A 34 8.03 10.87 11.19
C TYR A 34 6.96 9.80 10.88
N GLU A 35 7.33 8.52 10.98
CA GLU A 35 6.41 7.39 10.82
C GLU A 35 5.53 7.22 12.06
N ALA A 36 4.22 7.45 11.91
CA ALA A 36 3.26 7.40 13.00
C ALA A 36 2.84 5.97 13.36
N ASN A 37 2.94 5.02 12.42
CA ASN A 37 2.56 3.63 12.66
C ASN A 37 3.65 2.91 13.47
N PRO A 38 3.37 2.46 14.71
CA PRO A 38 4.37 1.84 15.56
C PRO A 38 4.91 0.52 15.00
N ILE A 39 4.11 -0.22 14.22
CA ILE A 39 4.54 -1.47 13.59
C ILE A 39 5.53 -1.17 12.47
N VAL A 40 5.21 -0.20 11.60
CA VAL A 40 6.10 0.21 10.49
C VAL A 40 7.38 0.81 11.03
N LYS A 41 7.29 1.66 12.05
CA LYS A 41 8.46 2.20 12.74
C LYS A 41 9.35 1.09 13.29
N LYS A 42 8.79 0.11 13.99
CA LYS A 42 9.57 -1.03 14.49
C LYS A 42 10.22 -1.84 13.36
N MET A 43 9.55 -1.99 12.22
CA MET A 43 10.14 -2.62 11.04
C MET A 43 11.31 -1.79 10.47
N MET A 44 11.19 -0.46 10.43
CA MET A 44 12.26 0.45 10.03
C MET A 44 13.46 0.36 10.98
N ASP A 45 13.22 0.32 12.29
CA ASP A 45 14.27 0.20 13.29
C ASP A 45 15.02 -1.14 13.18
N LEU A 46 14.34 -2.23 12.83
CA LEU A 46 14.92 -3.58 12.74
C LEU A 46 15.58 -3.88 11.38
N LEU A 47 15.01 -3.38 10.28
CA LEU A 47 15.41 -3.76 8.92
C LEU A 47 16.08 -2.62 8.15
N GLY A 48 16.10 -1.41 8.71
CA GLY A 48 16.68 -0.24 8.07
C GLY A 48 16.06 0.01 6.68
N PRO A 49 16.87 0.23 5.62
CA PRO A 49 16.38 0.48 4.27
C PRO A 49 15.49 -0.63 3.67
N LEU A 50 15.52 -1.83 4.23
CA LEU A 50 14.76 -3.00 3.73
C LEU A 50 13.41 -3.20 4.44
N TRP A 51 12.97 -2.25 5.26
CA TRP A 51 11.70 -2.28 5.99
C TRP A 51 10.46 -2.54 5.12
N TRP A 52 10.53 -2.16 3.84
CA TRP A 52 9.44 -2.31 2.89
C TRP A 52 9.24 -3.76 2.43
N ILE A 53 10.26 -4.63 2.53
CA ILE A 53 10.18 -6.03 2.09
C ILE A 53 9.03 -6.78 2.79
N PRO A 54 8.98 -6.89 4.13
CA PRO A 54 7.90 -7.62 4.79
C PRO A 54 6.52 -7.01 4.51
N LYS A 55 6.44 -5.68 4.38
CA LYS A 55 5.19 -4.98 4.03
C LYS A 55 4.68 -5.39 2.65
N LEU A 56 5.54 -5.35 1.63
CA LEU A 56 5.16 -5.74 0.27
C LEU A 56 4.87 -7.24 0.15
N LEU A 57 5.59 -8.09 0.89
CA LEU A 57 5.29 -9.52 0.94
C LEU A 57 3.89 -9.80 1.49
N VAL A 58 3.50 -9.15 2.59
CA VAL A 58 2.15 -9.29 3.15
C VAL A 58 1.10 -8.74 2.17
N ALA A 59 1.35 -7.57 1.60
CA ALA A 59 0.40 -6.94 0.67
C ALA A 59 0.21 -7.76 -0.61
N PHE A 60 1.29 -8.17 -1.28
CA PHE A 60 1.19 -8.99 -2.48
C PHE A 60 0.72 -10.41 -2.20
N GLY A 61 1.05 -10.99 -1.04
CA GLY A 61 0.48 -12.26 -0.60
C GLY A 61 -1.04 -12.20 -0.45
N ALA A 62 -1.57 -11.13 0.16
CA ALA A 62 -3.00 -10.91 0.26
C ALA A 62 -3.67 -10.71 -1.11
N LEU A 63 -3.06 -9.91 -1.99
CA LEU A 63 -3.56 -9.71 -3.36
C LEU A 63 -3.53 -11.00 -4.18
N TYR A 64 -2.50 -11.83 -4.02
CA TYR A 64 -2.41 -13.13 -4.67
C TYR A 64 -3.49 -14.09 -4.16
N GLY A 65 -3.74 -14.11 -2.85
CA GLY A 65 -4.87 -14.86 -2.28
C GLY A 65 -6.22 -14.41 -2.85
N ALA A 66 -6.44 -13.10 -2.97
CA ALA A 66 -7.64 -12.54 -3.59
C ALA A 66 -7.75 -12.87 -5.09
N TYR A 67 -6.62 -12.95 -5.81
CA TYR A 67 -6.59 -13.38 -7.20
C TYR A 67 -7.02 -14.84 -7.38
N LEU A 68 -6.60 -15.74 -6.48
CA LEU A 68 -6.97 -17.15 -6.51
C LEU A 68 -8.44 -17.41 -6.15
N HIS A 69 -9.05 -16.52 -5.36
CA HIS A 69 -10.42 -16.65 -4.87
C HIS A 69 -11.20 -15.34 -5.12
N PRO A 70 -11.59 -15.06 -6.38
CA PRO A 70 -12.33 -13.86 -6.71
C PRO A 70 -13.73 -13.89 -6.10
N ASP A 71 -14.01 -12.94 -5.21
CA ASP A 71 -15.28 -12.81 -4.51
C ASP A 71 -15.77 -11.35 -4.53
N PRO A 72 -17.07 -11.08 -4.79
CA PRO A 72 -17.59 -9.71 -4.83
C PRO A 72 -17.40 -8.91 -3.53
N SER A 73 -17.43 -9.56 -2.36
CA SER A 73 -17.17 -8.90 -1.07
C SER A 73 -15.71 -8.47 -0.93
N VAL A 74 -14.78 -9.24 -1.50
CA VAL A 74 -13.36 -8.88 -1.57
C VAL A 74 -13.18 -7.64 -2.45
N ALA A 75 -13.97 -7.46 -3.51
CA ALA A 75 -13.93 -6.25 -4.35
C ALA A 75 -14.25 -4.97 -3.54
N VAL A 76 -15.21 -5.05 -2.62
CA VAL A 76 -15.54 -3.94 -1.71
C VAL A 76 -14.36 -3.65 -0.78
N GLY A 77 -13.74 -4.69 -0.22
CA GLY A 77 -12.53 -4.57 0.59
C GLY A 77 -11.37 -3.93 -0.16
N LEU A 78 -11.09 -4.38 -1.38
CA LEU A 78 -10.03 -3.83 -2.25
C LEU A 78 -10.29 -2.35 -2.58
N SER A 79 -11.55 -1.97 -2.77
CA SER A 79 -11.93 -0.58 -3.01
C SER A 79 -11.66 0.30 -1.78
N ALA A 80 -12.04 -0.17 -0.59
CA ALA A 80 -11.79 0.54 0.67
C ALA A 80 -10.28 0.68 0.95
N VAL A 81 -9.50 -0.39 0.74
CA VAL A 81 -8.04 -0.37 0.89
C VAL A 81 -7.40 0.61 -0.09
N ALA A 82 -7.80 0.60 -1.36
CA ALA A 82 -7.28 1.53 -2.37
C ALA A 82 -7.56 2.99 -1.99
N LEU A 83 -8.77 3.32 -1.52
CA LEU A 83 -9.11 4.67 -1.08
C LEU A 83 -8.29 5.10 0.14
N TRP A 84 -8.17 4.21 1.13
CA TRP A 84 -7.38 4.47 2.33
C TRP A 84 -5.91 4.74 2.01
N TYR A 85 -5.27 3.86 1.22
CA TYR A 85 -3.87 4.02 0.83
C TYR A 85 -3.66 5.23 -0.09
N SER A 86 -4.64 5.59 -0.92
CA SER A 86 -4.57 6.82 -1.72
C SER A 86 -4.43 8.05 -0.82
N GLY A 87 -5.20 8.10 0.29
CA GLY A 87 -5.08 9.17 1.28
C GLY A 87 -3.68 9.25 1.92
N ILE A 88 -3.11 8.08 2.27
CA ILE A 88 -1.75 8.00 2.83
C ILE A 88 -0.70 8.46 1.82
N VAL A 89 -0.76 7.94 0.60
CA VAL A 89 0.14 8.32 -0.51
C VAL A 89 0.11 9.82 -0.77
N ILE A 90 -1.08 10.41 -0.87
CA ILE A 90 -1.24 11.85 -1.11
C ILE A 90 -0.64 12.66 0.05
N LYS A 91 -0.91 12.25 1.30
CA LYS A 91 -0.34 12.90 2.49
C LYS A 91 1.19 12.82 2.47
N ASN A 92 1.76 11.65 2.24
CA ASN A 92 3.21 11.44 2.22
C ASN A 92 3.88 12.19 1.07
N TYR A 93 3.28 12.18 -0.12
CA TYR A 93 3.77 12.95 -1.27
C TYR A 93 3.81 14.46 -0.99
N ARG A 94 2.79 15.00 -0.30
CA ARG A 94 2.78 16.41 0.12
C ARG A 94 3.89 16.72 1.13
N LEU A 95 4.22 15.78 2.02
CA LEU A 95 5.34 15.94 2.96
C LEU A 95 6.70 15.87 2.25
N TRP A 96 6.82 15.04 1.21
CA TRP A 96 8.03 14.94 0.39
C TRP A 96 8.27 16.17 -0.52
N LYS A 97 7.22 16.90 -0.89
CA LYS A 97 7.35 18.11 -1.72
C LYS A 97 7.55 19.41 -0.92
N ARG A 98 7.60 19.33 0.41
CA ARG A 98 7.97 20.45 1.30
C ARG A 98 9.47 20.51 1.47
#